data_AF-A0A9Q9ANL9-F1
#
_entry.id   AF-A0A9Q9ANL9-F1
#
_cell.length_a   1.000
_cell.length_b   1.000
_cell.length_c   1.000
_cell.angle_alpha   90.00
_cell.angle_beta   90.00
_cell.angle_gamma   90.00
#
_symmetry.space_group_name_H-M   'P 1'
#
loop_
_entity.id
_entity.type
_entity.pdbx_description
1 polymer ?
#
loop_
_entity_poly.entity_id
_entity_poly.type
_entity_poly.pdbx_seq_one_letter_code
_entity_poly.pdbx_strand_id
1 'polypeptide(L)'
;MAKKERTAEEAAAKAARKAEKASKKAGKSVDAPSAATLEDKLDSHSPLAHVTATLYLALSPVVNNYPLEGACAEHLSPLLLQYQHKFGGVVLSYDNARLSEGPDDALRLDGPSDVLARSINEYGVGFVWLTADFLIFRPSPGTYIKAEVNLQNEGIFGLIHLNYFTVSVPKENLPVDWRWEGERWVNAQGEAEKEVVCKVEDFEPSGEGSISITGTLLGL
;
A
#
# COMPACT_ATOMS: atom_id res chain seq x y z
N MET A 1 23.75 -66.54 42.76
CA MET A 1 22.91 -66.17 41.60
C MET A 1 23.47 -64.88 41.02
N ALA A 2 23.92 -64.92 39.76
CA ALA A 2 24.84 -63.95 39.16
C ALA A 2 24.17 -62.62 38.78
N LYS A 3 24.82 -61.51 39.14
CA LYS A 3 24.45 -60.13 38.84
C LYS A 3 24.91 -59.83 37.40
N LYS A 4 23.96 -59.63 36.48
CA LYS A 4 24.25 -59.38 35.06
C LYS A 4 24.60 -57.90 34.87
N GLU A 5 25.89 -57.60 34.77
CA GLU A 5 26.41 -56.29 34.39
C GLU A 5 25.90 -55.94 32.98
N ARG A 6 25.20 -54.80 32.86
CA ARG A 6 24.89 -54.17 31.57
C ARG A 6 26.12 -53.39 31.14
N THR A 7 26.77 -53.86 30.08
CA THR A 7 27.97 -53.26 29.49
C THR A 7 27.69 -51.85 28.97
N ALA A 8 28.60 -50.92 29.26
CA ALA A 8 28.55 -49.50 28.87
C ALA A 8 28.45 -49.27 27.34
N GLU A 9 28.77 -50.28 26.55
CA GLU A 9 28.75 -50.29 25.08
C GLU A 9 27.32 -50.24 24.50
N GLU A 10 26.34 -50.87 25.16
CA GLU A 10 24.94 -50.86 24.74
C GLU A 10 24.26 -49.49 24.99
N ALA A 11 24.74 -48.76 26.01
CA ALA A 11 24.28 -47.40 26.31
C ALA A 11 24.84 -46.37 25.30
N ALA A 12 26.10 -46.53 24.89
CA ALA A 12 26.75 -45.68 23.88
C ALA A 12 26.11 -45.85 22.49
N ALA A 13 25.79 -47.08 22.08
CA ALA A 13 25.12 -47.36 20.80
C ALA A 13 23.69 -46.77 20.73
N LYS A 14 22.98 -46.72 21.86
CA LYS A 14 21.65 -46.09 21.94
C LYS A 14 21.71 -44.56 21.92
N ALA A 15 22.76 -43.97 22.50
CA ALA A 15 23.00 -42.53 22.44
C ALA A 15 23.37 -42.06 21.02
N ALA A 16 24.22 -42.80 20.32
CA ALA A 16 24.61 -42.52 18.93
C ALA A 16 23.40 -42.58 17.96
N ARG A 17 22.53 -43.59 18.11
CA ARG A 17 21.29 -43.67 17.31
C ARG A 17 20.26 -42.57 17.61
N LYS A 18 20.30 -41.99 18.81
CA LYS A 18 19.43 -40.85 19.18
C LYS A 18 19.98 -39.53 18.65
N ALA A 19 21.31 -39.38 18.58
CA ALA A 19 21.98 -38.24 17.95
C ALA A 19 21.80 -38.23 16.41
N GLU A 20 21.87 -39.40 15.76
CA GLU A 20 21.64 -39.49 14.31
C GLU A 20 20.17 -39.21 13.91
N LYS A 21 19.21 -39.61 14.75
CA LYS A 21 17.78 -39.27 14.57
C LYS A 21 17.45 -37.80 14.90
N ALA A 22 18.24 -37.14 15.75
CA ALA A 22 18.11 -35.71 16.01
C ALA A 22 18.70 -34.88 14.86
N SER A 23 19.82 -35.32 14.28
CA SER A 23 20.45 -34.68 13.11
C SER A 23 19.58 -34.75 11.85
N LYS A 24 18.87 -35.87 11.62
CA LYS A 24 17.93 -35.99 10.49
C LYS A 24 16.61 -35.22 10.64
N LYS A 25 16.32 -34.63 11.81
CA LYS A 25 15.12 -33.80 12.05
C LYS A 25 15.41 -32.29 12.06
N ALA A 26 16.68 -31.90 11.98
CA ALA A 26 17.15 -30.52 11.94
C ALA A 26 17.45 -30.02 10.51
N GLY A 27 17.27 -30.87 9.49
CA GLY A 27 17.48 -30.55 8.08
C GLY A 27 16.19 -30.32 7.29
N LYS A 28 15.16 -29.73 7.90
CA LYS A 28 14.10 -29.10 7.10
C LYS A 28 14.48 -27.63 7.01
N SER A 29 15.18 -27.31 5.92
CA SER A 29 15.40 -25.95 5.46
C SER A 29 14.09 -25.19 5.61
N VAL A 30 14.10 -24.20 6.49
CA VAL A 30 13.16 -23.10 6.38
C VAL A 30 13.63 -22.39 5.12
N ASP A 31 13.01 -22.78 4.00
CA ASP A 31 13.13 -22.03 2.77
C ASP A 31 12.86 -20.57 3.13
N ALA A 32 13.83 -19.70 2.82
CA ALA A 32 13.58 -18.27 2.76
C ALA A 32 12.26 -18.08 1.99
N PRO A 33 11.35 -17.20 2.44
CA PRO A 33 10.11 -16.99 1.70
C PRO A 33 10.49 -16.58 0.29
N SER A 34 10.27 -17.51 -0.65
CA SER A 34 10.50 -17.31 -2.06
C SER A 34 9.80 -16.03 -2.45
N ALA A 35 10.52 -15.10 -3.09
CA ALA A 35 10.01 -13.81 -3.55
C ALA A 35 8.66 -13.92 -4.27
N ALA A 36 8.39 -15.06 -4.92
CA ALA A 36 7.11 -15.39 -5.56
C ALA A 36 5.90 -15.35 -4.60
N THR A 37 6.06 -15.72 -3.32
CA THR A 37 4.96 -15.70 -2.33
C THR A 37 4.62 -14.28 -1.87
N LEU A 38 5.60 -13.37 -1.89
CA LEU A 38 5.43 -11.97 -1.52
C LEU A 38 4.82 -11.17 -2.67
N GLU A 39 5.19 -11.49 -3.91
CA GLU A 39 4.55 -10.95 -5.11
C GLU A 39 3.07 -11.33 -5.18
N ASP A 40 2.71 -12.59 -4.91
CA ASP A 40 1.31 -13.03 -4.82
C ASP A 40 0.51 -12.29 -3.72
N LYS A 41 1.16 -11.99 -2.57
CA LYS A 41 0.54 -11.19 -1.49
C LYS A 41 0.36 -9.72 -1.90
N LEU A 42 1.28 -9.18 -2.68
CA LEU A 42 1.23 -7.81 -3.18
C LEU A 42 0.07 -7.63 -4.18
N ASP A 43 -0.11 -8.60 -5.08
CA ASP A 43 -1.19 -8.57 -6.07
C ASP A 43 -2.57 -8.81 -5.43
N SER A 44 -2.66 -9.73 -4.45
CA SER A 44 -3.92 -10.03 -3.78
C SER A 44 -4.41 -8.95 -2.82
N HIS A 45 -3.50 -8.16 -2.23
CA HIS A 45 -3.82 -7.12 -1.24
C HIS A 45 -3.25 -5.76 -1.65
N SER A 46 -3.46 -5.40 -2.92
CA SER A 46 -3.01 -4.12 -3.45
C SER A 46 -3.77 -2.94 -2.81
N PRO A 47 -3.06 -1.86 -2.43
CA PRO A 47 -3.68 -0.64 -1.89
C PRO A 47 -4.29 0.26 -2.98
N LEU A 48 -4.22 -0.12 -4.26
CA LEU A 48 -4.76 0.67 -5.36
C LEU A 48 -6.23 0.30 -5.62
N ALA A 49 -7.10 1.29 -5.63
CA ALA A 49 -8.52 1.13 -5.87
C ALA A 49 -9.00 2.02 -7.02
N HIS A 50 -9.78 1.45 -7.95
CA HIS A 50 -10.53 2.22 -8.93
C HIS A 50 -11.91 2.57 -8.36
N VAL A 51 -12.27 3.85 -8.41
CA VAL A 51 -13.54 4.36 -7.88
C VAL A 51 -14.16 5.31 -8.89
N THR A 52 -15.37 5.01 -9.35
CA THR A 52 -16.18 5.96 -10.11
C THR A 52 -17.00 6.78 -9.15
N ALA A 53 -16.92 8.11 -9.25
CA ALA A 53 -17.67 9.02 -8.39
C ALA A 53 -18.31 10.16 -9.18
N THR A 54 -19.52 10.54 -8.74
CA THR A 54 -20.32 11.63 -9.33
C THR A 54 -20.37 12.79 -8.34
N LEU A 55 -20.03 13.98 -8.81
CA LEU A 55 -19.91 15.19 -8.01
C LEU A 55 -20.85 16.26 -8.59
N TYR A 56 -21.58 16.95 -7.72
CA TYR A 56 -22.36 18.13 -8.11
C TYR A 56 -21.53 19.38 -7.89
N LEU A 57 -21.16 20.06 -8.97
CA LEU A 57 -20.15 21.12 -8.96
C LEU A 57 -20.67 22.40 -9.60
N ALA A 58 -20.19 23.53 -9.08
CA ALA A 58 -20.40 24.84 -9.70
C ALA A 58 -19.36 25.05 -10.80
N LEU A 59 -19.80 25.53 -11.95
CA LEU A 59 -18.97 25.81 -13.11
C LEU A 59 -18.82 27.32 -13.28
N SER A 60 -17.57 27.79 -13.36
CA SER A 60 -17.33 29.22 -13.58
C SER A 60 -17.82 29.68 -14.97
N PRO A 61 -18.27 30.94 -15.11
CA PRO A 61 -18.75 31.44 -16.40
C PRO A 61 -17.66 31.48 -17.47
N VAL A 62 -16.39 31.61 -17.06
CA VAL A 62 -15.23 31.70 -17.96
C VAL A 62 -15.01 30.41 -18.74
N VAL A 63 -15.47 29.27 -18.22
CA VAL A 63 -15.27 27.97 -18.85
C VAL A 63 -16.48 27.52 -19.68
N ASN A 64 -17.48 28.38 -19.93
CA ASN A 64 -18.67 28.03 -20.73
C ASN A 64 -18.35 27.51 -22.15
N ASN A 65 -17.24 27.95 -22.75
CA ASN A 65 -16.82 27.47 -24.06
C ASN A 65 -16.16 26.08 -24.01
N TYR A 66 -15.65 25.67 -22.84
CA TYR A 66 -14.92 24.43 -22.58
C TYR A 66 -15.33 23.85 -21.21
N PRO A 67 -16.62 23.49 -21.03
CA PRO A 67 -17.19 23.24 -19.70
C PRO A 67 -16.60 21.98 -19.05
N LEU A 68 -16.27 20.96 -19.83
CA LEU A 68 -15.69 19.72 -19.31
C LEU A 68 -14.26 19.95 -18.82
N GLU A 69 -13.41 20.54 -19.67
CA GLU A 69 -12.02 20.85 -19.35
C GLU A 69 -11.92 21.84 -18.19
N GLY A 70 -12.82 22.83 -18.17
CA GLY A 70 -12.96 23.78 -17.08
C GLY A 70 -13.34 23.12 -15.76
N ALA A 71 -14.37 22.26 -15.76
CA ALA A 71 -14.78 21.54 -14.56
C ALA A 71 -13.65 20.65 -14.02
N CYS A 72 -12.92 19.97 -14.91
CA CYS A 72 -11.74 19.18 -14.55
C CYS A 72 -10.63 20.05 -13.95
N ALA A 73 -10.30 21.19 -14.59
CA ALA A 73 -9.26 22.08 -14.12
C ALA A 73 -9.60 22.74 -12.77
N GLU A 74 -10.85 23.14 -12.56
CA GLU A 74 -11.30 23.82 -11.35
C GLU A 74 -11.47 22.86 -10.17
N HIS A 75 -11.97 21.64 -10.40
CA HIS A 75 -12.40 20.76 -9.31
C HIS A 75 -11.66 19.43 -9.22
N LEU A 76 -11.25 18.81 -10.33
CA LEU A 76 -10.61 17.49 -10.31
C LEU A 76 -9.09 17.58 -10.18
N SER A 77 -8.46 18.43 -10.98
CA SER A 77 -7.01 18.64 -10.98
C SER A 77 -6.44 19.03 -9.61
N PRO A 78 -7.11 19.87 -8.78
CA PRO A 78 -6.64 20.16 -7.43
C PRO A 78 -6.65 18.95 -6.48
N LEU A 79 -7.43 17.90 -6.76
CA LEU A 79 -7.52 16.71 -5.91
C LEU A 79 -6.33 15.76 -6.12
N LEU A 80 -5.59 15.91 -7.24
CA LEU A 80 -4.46 15.06 -7.56
C LEU A 80 -3.39 15.14 -6.48
N LEU A 81 -2.90 13.98 -6.07
CA LEU A 81 -1.89 13.79 -5.04
C LEU A 81 -2.30 14.32 -3.65
N GLN A 82 -3.60 14.60 -3.44
CA GLN A 82 -4.13 15.00 -2.14
C GLN A 82 -4.96 13.89 -1.51
N TYR A 83 -4.86 13.77 -0.18
CA TYR A 83 -5.74 12.90 0.57
C TYR A 83 -7.18 13.43 0.58
N GLN A 84 -8.11 12.62 0.08
CA GLN A 84 -9.54 12.92 0.06
C GLN A 84 -10.30 12.03 1.03
N HIS A 85 -10.88 12.64 2.06
CA HIS A 85 -11.61 11.90 3.10
C HIS A 85 -12.79 11.11 2.54
N LYS A 86 -13.52 11.66 1.54
CA LYS A 86 -14.64 10.96 0.90
C LYS A 86 -14.23 9.65 0.23
N PHE A 87 -13.00 9.58 -0.25
CA PHE A 87 -12.46 8.39 -0.89
C PHE A 87 -11.57 7.57 0.04
N GLY A 88 -11.28 8.06 1.25
CA GLY A 88 -10.40 7.41 2.22
C GLY A 88 -9.00 7.14 1.70
N GLY A 89 -8.48 7.97 0.80
CA GLY A 89 -7.19 7.74 0.14
C GLY A 89 -6.71 8.94 -0.66
N VAL A 90 -5.52 8.80 -1.25
CA VAL A 90 -4.90 9.82 -2.10
C VAL A 90 -5.29 9.58 -3.55
N VAL A 91 -5.79 10.62 -4.23
CA VAL A 91 -6.14 10.52 -5.65
C VAL A 91 -4.87 10.57 -6.49
N LEU A 92 -4.58 9.50 -7.24
CA LEU A 92 -3.41 9.42 -8.12
C LEU A 92 -3.69 9.98 -9.51
N SER A 93 -4.84 9.62 -10.07
CA SER A 93 -5.29 10.07 -11.36
C SER A 93 -6.82 10.06 -11.45
N TYR A 94 -7.34 10.76 -12.44
CA TYR A 94 -8.72 10.65 -12.88
C TYR A 94 -8.75 10.46 -14.40
N ASP A 95 -9.78 9.77 -14.89
CA ASP A 95 -10.03 9.56 -16.31
C ASP A 95 -11.54 9.53 -16.59
N ASN A 96 -11.91 9.53 -17.87
CA ASN A 96 -13.29 9.37 -18.34
C ASN A 96 -14.27 10.36 -17.70
N ALA A 97 -13.82 11.62 -17.61
CA ALA A 97 -14.62 12.72 -17.08
C ALA A 97 -15.78 13.03 -18.03
N ARG A 98 -16.99 13.09 -17.47
CA ARG A 98 -18.24 13.26 -18.22
C ARG A 98 -19.23 14.14 -17.47
N LEU A 99 -19.84 15.06 -18.21
CA LEU A 99 -20.88 15.94 -17.69
C LEU A 99 -22.27 15.31 -17.86
N SER A 100 -23.18 15.67 -16.98
CA SER A 100 -24.55 15.17 -16.95
C SER A 100 -25.50 16.16 -16.25
N GLU A 101 -26.79 16.06 -16.57
CA GLU A 101 -27.85 16.87 -15.94
C GLU A 101 -28.32 16.28 -14.60
N GLY A 102 -28.25 14.96 -14.48
CA GLY A 102 -28.55 14.19 -13.28
C GLY A 102 -27.40 13.25 -12.87
N PRO A 103 -27.42 12.76 -11.62
CA PRO A 103 -26.34 11.93 -11.09
C PRO A 103 -26.20 10.56 -11.79
N ASP A 104 -27.30 9.99 -12.28
CA ASP A 104 -27.30 8.66 -12.91
C ASP A 104 -27.10 8.72 -14.43
N ASP A 105 -27.26 9.90 -15.03
CA ASP A 105 -27.22 10.07 -16.49
C ASP A 105 -25.82 9.89 -17.05
N ALA A 106 -24.79 10.22 -16.26
CA ALA A 106 -23.41 10.00 -16.60
C ALA A 106 -23.02 8.51 -16.73
N LEU A 107 -23.81 7.58 -16.20
CA LEU A 107 -23.55 6.13 -16.31
C LEU A 107 -24.18 5.52 -17.57
N ARG A 108 -24.93 6.32 -18.35
CA ARG A 108 -25.57 5.86 -19.57
C ARG A 108 -24.52 5.70 -20.68
N LEU A 109 -24.62 4.60 -21.43
CA LEU A 109 -23.76 4.31 -22.59
C LEU A 109 -24.12 5.13 -23.84
N ASP A 110 -25.27 5.81 -23.80
CA ASP A 110 -25.75 6.65 -24.89
C ASP A 110 -24.83 7.87 -24.95
N GLY A 111 -24.13 8.04 -26.08
CA GLY A 111 -23.05 9.04 -26.27
C GLY A 111 -23.44 10.50 -25.99
N PRO A 112 -22.51 11.46 -26.20
CA PRO A 112 -22.65 12.82 -25.69
C PRO A 112 -23.96 13.47 -26.15
N SER A 113 -24.82 13.79 -25.18
CA SER A 113 -25.98 14.64 -25.35
C SER A 113 -25.62 16.06 -24.91
N ASP A 114 -26.34 17.04 -25.44
CA ASP A 114 -26.24 18.42 -24.95
C ASP A 114 -26.59 18.43 -23.45
N VAL A 115 -25.65 18.85 -22.60
CA VAL A 115 -25.85 18.91 -21.15
C VAL A 115 -26.26 20.32 -20.75
N LEU A 116 -27.43 20.47 -20.15
CA LEU A 116 -27.88 21.75 -19.62
C LEU A 116 -27.39 21.98 -18.19
N ALA A 117 -26.68 23.09 -17.97
CA ALA A 117 -26.31 23.54 -16.63
C ALA A 117 -27.51 24.14 -15.90
N ARG A 118 -27.66 23.83 -14.61
CA ARG A 118 -28.71 24.39 -13.75
C ARG A 118 -28.25 25.73 -13.18
N SER A 119 -28.99 26.81 -13.43
CA SER A 119 -28.84 28.06 -12.68
C SER A 119 -29.78 28.07 -11.47
N ILE A 120 -29.29 28.52 -10.31
CA ILE A 120 -30.04 28.52 -9.05
C ILE A 120 -30.05 29.94 -8.48
N ASN A 121 -31.22 30.51 -8.23
CA ASN A 121 -31.42 31.77 -7.52
C ASN A 121 -30.49 32.92 -7.99
N GLU A 122 -30.39 33.12 -9.30
CA GLU A 122 -29.58 34.19 -9.93
C GLU A 122 -28.07 34.13 -9.64
N TYR A 123 -27.57 33.02 -9.09
CA TYR A 123 -26.13 32.80 -9.05
C TYR A 123 -25.59 32.80 -10.48
N GLY A 124 -24.56 33.62 -10.70
CA GLY A 124 -23.92 33.75 -12.01
C GLY A 124 -23.16 32.49 -12.46
N VAL A 125 -23.12 31.43 -11.65
CA VAL A 125 -22.50 30.14 -11.97
C VAL A 125 -23.55 29.12 -12.38
N GLY A 126 -23.20 28.26 -13.33
CA GLY A 126 -24.00 27.08 -13.67
C GLY A 126 -23.63 25.91 -12.77
N PHE A 127 -24.57 25.02 -12.48
CA PHE A 127 -24.31 23.79 -11.75
C PHE A 127 -24.51 22.58 -12.65
N VAL A 128 -23.58 21.62 -12.57
CA VAL A 128 -23.57 20.41 -13.40
C VAL A 128 -23.18 19.21 -12.55
N TRP A 129 -23.55 18.01 -12.99
CA TRP A 129 -23.01 16.77 -12.46
C TRP A 129 -21.81 16.33 -13.28
N LEU A 130 -20.67 16.16 -12.60
CA LEU A 130 -19.44 15.66 -13.18
C LEU A 130 -19.16 14.27 -12.62
N THR A 131 -19.02 13.29 -13.50
CA THR A 131 -18.60 11.95 -13.12
C THR A 131 -17.23 11.67 -13.68
N ALA A 132 -16.37 11.06 -12.89
CA ALA A 132 -15.05 10.63 -13.33
C ALA A 132 -14.65 9.33 -12.64
N ASP A 133 -13.73 8.63 -13.27
CA ASP A 133 -13.16 7.39 -12.77
C ASP A 133 -11.80 7.72 -12.14
N PHE A 134 -11.66 7.49 -10.85
CA PHE A 134 -10.49 7.84 -10.06
C PHE A 134 -9.64 6.60 -9.78
N LEU A 135 -8.33 6.74 -9.91
CA LEU A 135 -7.36 5.81 -9.34
C LEU A 135 -6.93 6.35 -7.98
N ILE A 136 -7.13 5.56 -6.93
CA ILE A 136 -6.95 6.01 -5.55
C ILE A 136 -5.96 5.09 -4.85
N PHE A 137 -4.94 5.68 -4.25
CA PHE A 137 -4.05 5.00 -3.32
C PHE A 137 -4.68 5.01 -1.93
N ARG A 138 -5.12 3.83 -1.48
CA ARG A 138 -5.80 3.60 -0.21
C ARG A 138 -4.98 2.58 0.60
N PRO A 139 -3.91 3.02 1.29
CA PRO A 139 -3.24 2.14 2.25
C PRO A 139 -4.24 1.74 3.32
N SER A 140 -4.32 0.45 3.61
CA SER A 140 -5.19 -0.05 4.68
C SER A 140 -4.43 -1.09 5.51
N PRO A 141 -4.73 -1.18 6.82
CA PRO A 141 -4.10 -2.17 7.70
C PRO A 141 -4.23 -3.58 7.09
N GLY A 142 -3.10 -4.24 6.87
CA GLY A 142 -3.05 -5.56 6.28
C GLY A 142 -2.69 -5.62 4.79
N THR A 143 -2.66 -4.49 4.09
CA THR A 143 -2.14 -4.41 2.70
C THR A 143 -0.62 -4.53 2.67
N TYR A 144 -0.09 -4.95 1.53
CA TYR A 144 1.35 -5.03 1.30
C TYR A 144 1.76 -3.94 0.31
N ILE A 145 2.90 -3.31 0.57
CA ILE A 145 3.48 -2.29 -0.29
C ILE A 145 4.94 -2.57 -0.51
N LYS A 146 5.36 -2.38 -1.75
CA LYS A 146 6.75 -2.51 -2.19
C LYS A 146 7.40 -1.13 -2.18
N ALA A 147 8.46 -0.93 -1.42
CA ALA A 147 9.06 0.39 -1.24
C ALA A 147 10.59 0.32 -1.28
N GLU A 148 11.20 1.40 -1.75
CA GLU A 148 12.66 1.56 -1.81
C GLU A 148 13.17 2.22 -0.53
N VAL A 149 14.40 1.89 -0.14
CA VAL A 149 14.99 2.46 1.06
C VAL A 149 15.48 3.87 0.79
N ASN A 150 15.00 4.84 1.56
CA ASN A 150 15.31 6.25 1.37
C ASN A 150 16.17 6.81 2.52
N LEU A 151 15.66 6.71 3.76
CA LEU A 151 16.33 7.23 4.96
C LEU A 151 16.49 6.12 5.98
N GLN A 152 17.69 5.96 6.54
CA GLN A 152 17.94 4.95 7.56
C GLN A 152 18.52 5.60 8.81
N ASN A 153 17.84 5.42 9.93
CA ASN A 153 18.33 5.75 11.26
C ASN A 153 18.27 4.50 12.15
N GLU A 154 18.93 4.53 13.31
CA GLU A 154 18.86 3.42 14.29
C GLU A 154 17.43 3.20 14.82
N GLY A 155 16.59 4.24 14.88
CA GLY A 155 15.24 4.14 15.41
C GLY A 155 14.15 3.86 14.37
N ILE A 156 14.35 4.31 13.13
CA ILE A 156 13.32 4.29 12.07
C ILE A 156 13.99 3.89 10.75
N PHE A 157 13.36 2.94 10.08
CA PHE A 157 13.69 2.53 8.72
C PHE A 157 12.71 3.20 7.74
N GLY A 158 13.19 4.24 7.08
CA GLY A 158 12.44 5.09 6.17
C GLY A 158 12.46 4.56 4.75
N LEU A 159 11.27 4.27 4.26
CA LEU A 159 10.97 3.72 2.95
C LEU A 159 10.19 4.74 2.12
N ILE A 160 10.29 4.64 0.79
CA ILE A 160 9.48 5.43 -0.14
C ILE A 160 8.78 4.51 -1.14
N HIS A 161 7.45 4.60 -1.18
CA HIS A 161 6.61 3.89 -2.14
C HIS A 161 6.27 4.82 -3.31
N LEU A 162 6.43 4.31 -4.55
CA LEU A 162 6.19 5.07 -5.80
C LEU A 162 6.96 6.39 -5.89
N ASN A 163 8.12 6.50 -5.22
CA ASN A 163 8.90 7.74 -5.12
C ASN A 163 8.12 8.96 -4.60
N TYR A 164 7.01 8.74 -3.88
CA TYR A 164 6.16 9.81 -3.39
C TYR A 164 5.70 9.58 -1.94
N PHE A 165 5.22 8.39 -1.63
CA PHE A 165 4.64 8.09 -0.32
C PHE A 165 5.71 7.66 0.67
N THR A 166 5.86 8.42 1.74
CA THR A 166 6.77 8.09 2.84
C THR A 166 6.18 7.01 3.72
N VAL A 167 6.96 5.96 3.95
CA VAL A 167 6.61 4.83 4.79
C VAL A 167 7.68 4.71 5.88
N SER A 168 7.26 4.66 7.13
CA SER A 168 8.17 4.54 8.27
C SER A 168 7.96 3.18 8.93
N VAL A 169 9.05 2.43 9.11
CA VAL A 169 9.05 1.19 9.87
C VAL A 169 9.85 1.43 11.17
N PRO A 170 9.18 1.49 12.33
CA PRO A 170 9.87 1.60 13.62
C PRO A 170 10.79 0.41 13.88
N LYS A 171 11.85 0.60 14.66
CA LYS A 171 12.77 -0.49 15.05
C LYS A 171 12.06 -1.71 15.65
N GLU A 172 10.99 -1.48 16.41
CA GLU A 172 10.18 -2.53 17.05
C GLU A 172 9.51 -3.45 16.02
N ASN A 173 9.27 -2.93 14.80
CA ASN A 173 8.63 -3.60 13.69
C ASN A 173 9.62 -4.14 12.64
N LEU A 174 10.93 -4.08 12.92
CA LEU A 174 11.97 -4.68 12.10
C LEU A 174 12.19 -6.15 12.49
N PRO A 175 12.66 -7.01 11.56
CA PRO A 175 13.02 -8.39 11.89
C PRO A 175 14.15 -8.42 12.94
N VAL A 176 14.06 -9.35 13.89
CA VAL A 176 15.05 -9.50 14.98
C VAL A 176 16.46 -9.80 14.47
N ASP A 177 16.55 -10.40 13.28
CA ASP A 177 17.82 -10.79 12.66
C ASP A 177 18.53 -9.61 11.98
N TRP A 178 17.89 -8.44 11.89
CA TRP A 178 18.49 -7.25 11.30
C TRP A 178 19.33 -6.50 12.34
N ARG A 179 20.50 -6.02 11.93
CA ARG A 179 21.40 -5.27 12.81
C ARG A 179 21.75 -3.90 12.24
N TRP A 180 21.94 -2.94 13.14
CA TRP A 180 22.41 -1.61 12.80
C TRP A 180 23.94 -1.56 12.83
N GLU A 181 24.57 -1.22 11.70
CA GLU A 181 26.04 -1.10 11.58
C GLU A 181 26.53 0.36 11.69
N GLY A 182 25.73 1.27 12.26
CA GLY A 182 26.09 2.68 12.46
C GLY A 182 25.71 3.60 11.31
N GLU A 183 25.69 3.09 10.08
CA GLU A 183 25.30 3.84 8.87
C GLU A 183 24.04 3.28 8.20
N ARG A 184 23.85 1.95 8.28
CA ARG A 184 22.75 1.25 7.61
C ARG A 184 22.31 0.01 8.38
N TRP A 185 21.09 -0.41 8.11
CA TRP A 185 20.56 -1.70 8.50
C TRP A 185 21.05 -2.78 7.54
N VAL A 186 21.51 -3.90 8.10
CA VAL A 186 21.85 -5.10 7.33
C VAL A 186 21.00 -6.27 7.79
N ASN A 187 20.60 -7.10 6.82
CA ASN A 187 19.81 -8.30 7.05
C ASN A 187 20.66 -9.41 7.70
N ALA A 188 20.06 -10.59 7.92
CA ALA A 188 20.74 -11.75 8.52
C ALA A 188 22.00 -12.22 7.73
N GLN A 189 22.07 -11.91 6.43
CA GLN A 189 23.18 -12.25 5.53
C GLN A 189 24.27 -11.17 5.52
N GLY A 190 24.07 -10.05 6.21
CA GLY A 190 24.98 -8.91 6.22
C GLY A 190 24.83 -8.01 4.98
N GLU A 191 23.75 -8.16 4.23
CA GLU A 191 23.47 -7.36 3.04
C GLU A 191 22.49 -6.22 3.36
N ALA A 192 22.69 -5.08 2.70
CA ALA A 192 21.79 -3.94 2.80
C ALA A 192 20.76 -4.03 1.68
N GLU A 193 19.49 -4.16 2.06
CA GLU A 193 18.38 -4.19 1.11
C GLU A 193 18.19 -2.80 0.49
N LYS A 194 17.96 -2.76 -0.82
CA LYS A 194 17.58 -1.52 -1.54
C LYS A 194 16.07 -1.36 -1.64
N GLU A 195 15.36 -2.47 -1.64
CA GLU A 195 13.94 -2.55 -1.89
C GLU A 195 13.36 -3.60 -0.95
N VAL A 196 12.25 -3.27 -0.30
CA VAL A 196 11.64 -4.12 0.72
C VAL A 196 10.13 -4.09 0.55
N VAL A 197 9.49 -5.25 0.70
CA VAL A 197 8.04 -5.34 0.83
C VAL A 197 7.70 -5.20 2.29
N CYS A 198 6.81 -4.27 2.64
CA CYS A 198 6.31 -4.11 4.01
C CYS A 198 4.80 -4.24 4.06
N LYS A 199 4.31 -4.71 5.20
CA LYS A 199 2.88 -4.77 5.50
C LYS A 199 2.46 -3.47 6.17
N VAL A 200 1.39 -2.84 5.70
CA VAL A 200 0.83 -1.64 6.30
C VAL A 200 0.18 -2.02 7.64
N GLU A 201 0.58 -1.34 8.71
CA GLU A 201 -0.03 -1.48 10.04
C GLU A 201 -1.05 -0.37 10.25
N ASP A 202 -0.67 0.87 9.97
CA ASP A 202 -1.52 2.04 10.12
C ASP A 202 -1.18 3.13 9.10
N PHE A 203 -2.10 4.07 8.89
CA PHE A 203 -1.84 5.26 8.10
C PHE A 203 -2.52 6.48 8.73
N GLU A 204 -1.82 7.60 8.73
CA GLU A 204 -2.34 8.87 9.21
C GLU A 204 -2.36 9.89 8.07
N PRO A 205 -3.52 10.53 7.78
CA PRO A 205 -3.55 11.67 6.89
C PRO A 205 -2.87 12.85 7.57
N SER A 206 -1.79 13.34 6.96
CA SER A 206 -1.16 14.57 7.40
C SER A 206 -2.03 15.75 6.99
N GLY A 207 -2.09 16.79 7.82
CA GLY A 207 -2.90 17.99 7.55
C GLY A 207 -2.49 18.76 6.28
N GLU A 208 -1.33 18.47 5.69
CA GLU A 208 -0.81 19.13 4.49
C GLU A 208 -1.08 18.35 3.18
N GLY A 209 -2.00 17.38 3.22
CA GLY A 209 -2.40 16.62 2.03
C GLY A 209 -1.44 15.48 1.68
N SER A 210 -0.40 15.25 2.48
CA SER A 210 0.41 14.02 2.43
C SER A 210 -0.16 12.97 3.39
N ILE A 211 0.31 11.74 3.27
CA ILE A 211 -0.03 10.65 4.18
C ILE A 211 1.25 10.07 4.76
N SER A 212 1.23 9.76 6.05
CA SER A 212 2.31 9.02 6.71
C SER A 212 1.85 7.58 6.91
N ILE A 213 2.61 6.63 6.38
CA ILE A 213 2.29 5.21 6.49
C ILE A 213 3.23 4.56 7.50
N THR A 214 2.67 3.83 8.45
CA THR A 214 3.43 3.01 9.40
C THR A 214 3.39 1.57 8.92
N GLY A 215 4.58 1.02 8.66
CA GLY A 215 4.74 -0.35 8.16
C GLY A 215 5.34 -1.29 9.19
N THR A 216 5.18 -2.59 8.94
CA THR A 216 5.87 -3.66 9.65
C THR A 216 6.53 -4.63 8.68
N LEU A 217 7.72 -5.09 9.07
CA LEU A 217 8.49 -6.13 8.38
C LEU A 217 8.44 -7.47 9.13
N LEU A 218 7.68 -7.55 10.23
CA LEU A 218 7.52 -8.78 11.01
C LEU A 218 6.57 -9.76 10.31
N GLY A 219 7.01 -11.02 10.19
CA GLY A 219 6.14 -12.13 9.74
C GLY A 219 5.80 -12.12 8.25
N LEU A 220 6.66 -11.52 7.42
CA LEU A 220 6.55 -11.53 5.96
C LEU A 220 6.82 -12.92 5.36
#